data_AF-A0AAW6XWI6-F1
#
_entry.id   AF-A0AAW6XWI6-F1
#
_cell.length_a   1.000
_cell.length_b   1.000
_cell.length_c   1.000
_cell.angle_alpha   90.00
_cell.angle_beta   90.00
_cell.angle_gamma   90.00
#
_symmetry.space_group_name_H-M   'P 1'
#
loop_
_entity.id
_entity.type
_entity.pdbx_description
1 polymer ?
#
loop_
_entity_poly.entity_id
_entity_poly.type
_entity_poly.pdbx_seq_one_letter_code
_entity_poly.pdbx_strand_id
1 'polypeptide(L)'
;KKDYPDAFLLFRMGDFYELFYDDATNAAQILEIALTSRNKNSENPIPMAGVPYHSVQQYIDVLIEAGYKVAIAEQMEDPKKAVGVVKREVVQVITPGTVVDSSKPDSQNNFLVAL
;
A
#
# COMPACT_ATOMS: atom_id res chain seq x y z
N LYS A 1 -7.49 -2.43 -7.89
CA LYS A 1 -8.23 -1.36 -7.17
C LYS A 1 -9.75 -1.55 -7.21
N LYS A 2 -10.39 -1.95 -8.33
CA LYS A 2 -11.86 -2.20 -8.35
C LYS A 2 -12.34 -3.12 -7.23
N ASP A 3 -11.53 -4.09 -6.84
CA ASP A 3 -11.86 -5.06 -5.79
C ASP A 3 -11.66 -4.51 -4.37
N TYR A 4 -10.94 -3.40 -4.21
CA TYR A 4 -10.63 -2.74 -2.93
C TYR A 4 -10.68 -1.20 -3.08
N PRO A 5 -11.86 -0.63 -3.38
CA PRO A 5 -11.99 0.80 -3.66
C PRO A 5 -11.67 1.68 -2.45
N ASP A 6 -11.85 1.14 -1.24
CA ASP A 6 -11.76 1.82 0.05
C ASP A 6 -10.42 1.63 0.79
N ALA A 7 -9.45 0.95 0.17
CA ALA A 7 -8.15 0.66 0.78
C ALA A 7 -6.98 1.21 -0.05
N PHE A 8 -5.99 1.85 0.57
CA PHE A 8 -4.74 2.21 -0.08
C PHE A 8 -4.08 0.96 -0.68
N LEU A 9 -3.85 0.97 -1.99
CA LEU A 9 -3.27 -0.20 -2.66
C LEU A 9 -1.76 0.00 -2.87
N LEU A 10 -0.98 -0.67 -2.02
CA LEU A 10 0.48 -0.73 -2.11
C LEU A 10 0.89 -1.82 -3.12
N PHE A 11 1.44 -1.41 -4.25
CA PHE A 11 1.95 -2.33 -5.26
C PHE A 11 3.44 -2.55 -5.10
N ARG A 12 3.86 -3.81 -4.90
CA ARG A 12 5.29 -4.11 -4.90
C ARG A 12 5.87 -3.96 -6.31
N MET A 13 6.87 -3.10 -6.41
CA MET A 13 7.65 -2.85 -7.61
C MET A 13 9.14 -2.84 -7.25
N GLY A 14 9.76 -4.03 -7.33
CA GLY A 14 11.15 -4.22 -6.89
C GLY A 14 11.29 -3.99 -5.38
N ASP A 15 12.14 -3.04 -5.01
CA ASP A 15 12.46 -2.70 -3.62
C ASP A 15 11.53 -1.63 -3.01
N PHE A 16 10.46 -1.25 -3.71
CA PHE A 16 9.48 -0.27 -3.26
C PHE A 16 8.06 -0.83 -3.29
N TYR A 17 7.22 -0.30 -2.40
CA TYR A 17 5.78 -0.30 -2.58
C TYR A 17 5.34 1.04 -3.13
N GLU A 18 4.63 1.01 -4.26
CA GLU A 18 4.17 2.19 -4.97
C GLU A 18 2.64 2.29 -4.93
N LEU A 19 2.14 3.52 -4.77
CA LEU A 19 0.75 3.90 -4.91
C LEU A 19 0.61 4.79 -6.15
N PHE A 20 -0.59 4.82 -6.74
CA PHE A 20 -0.86 5.58 -7.96
C PHE A 20 -2.15 6.39 -7.85
N TYR A 21 -2.28 7.42 -8.69
CA TYR A 21 -3.48 8.27 -8.77
C TYR A 21 -3.84 8.88 -7.41
N ASP A 22 -5.11 8.87 -7.01
CA ASP A 22 -5.58 9.47 -5.76
C ASP A 22 -4.95 8.82 -4.52
N ASP A 23 -4.69 7.51 -4.56
CA ASP A 23 -3.98 6.82 -3.47
C ASP A 23 -2.57 7.41 -3.30
N ALA A 24 -1.89 7.77 -4.39
CA ALA A 24 -0.58 8.41 -4.31
C ALA A 24 -0.65 9.81 -3.70
N THR A 25 -1.60 10.63 -4.14
CA THR A 25 -1.76 12.00 -3.65
C THR A 25 -2.11 12.02 -2.16
N ASN A 26 -3.07 11.19 -1.76
CA ASN A 26 -3.51 11.11 -0.36
C ASN A 26 -2.41 10.52 0.54
N ALA A 27 -1.75 9.43 0.09
CA ALA A 27 -0.67 8.83 0.87
C ALA A 27 0.54 9.77 0.99
N ALA A 28 0.90 10.51 -0.06
CA ALA A 28 1.96 11.51 0.00
C ALA A 28 1.70 12.57 1.07
N GLN A 29 0.45 13.02 1.20
CA GLN A 29 0.07 14.00 2.21
C GLN A 29 0.06 13.41 3.63
N ILE A 30 -0.51 12.20 3.82
CA ILE A 30 -0.64 11.57 5.15
C ILE A 30 0.70 11.09 5.68
N LEU A 31 1.52 10.50 4.80
CA LEU A 31 2.82 9.90 5.16
C LEU A 31 3.98 10.87 5.05
N GLU A 32 3.74 12.10 4.59
CA GLU A 32 4.76 13.12 4.33
C GLU A 32 5.89 12.63 3.41
N ILE A 33 5.54 11.81 2.41
CA ILE A 33 6.48 11.30 1.40
C ILE A 33 6.38 12.08 0.09
N ALA A 34 7.43 11.98 -0.74
CA ALA A 34 7.46 12.69 -2.01
C ALA A 34 6.39 12.19 -2.99
N LEU A 35 5.52 13.10 -3.42
CA LEU A 35 4.64 12.88 -4.58
C LEU A 35 5.44 13.10 -5.87
N THR A 36 5.47 12.06 -6.69
CA THR A 36 6.13 12.06 -8.01
C THR A 36 5.12 11.69 -9.08
N SER A 37 5.59 11.46 -10.30
CA SER A 37 4.75 10.95 -11.37
C SER A 37 5.50 9.97 -12.25
N ARG A 38 4.77 8.95 -12.69
CA ARG A 38 5.21 7.97 -13.68
C ARG A 38 4.96 8.53 -15.07
N ASN A 39 5.92 8.35 -15.97
CA ASN A 39 5.89 8.89 -17.33
C ASN A 39 5.73 10.42 -17.37
N LYS A 40 6.64 11.14 -16.70
CA LYS A 40 6.65 12.61 -16.61
C LYS A 40 6.56 13.34 -17.96
N ASN A 41 7.05 12.70 -19.03
CA ASN A 41 7.09 13.28 -20.38
C ASN A 41 5.87 12.91 -21.25
N SER A 42 4.87 12.23 -20.69
CA SER A 42 3.63 11.91 -21.41
C SER A 42 2.58 13.00 -21.22
N GLU A 43 1.61 13.08 -22.12
CA GLU A 43 0.49 14.04 -22.02
C GLU A 43 -0.34 13.85 -20.75
N ASN A 44 -0.35 12.64 -20.18
CA ASN A 44 -1.11 12.31 -18.97
C ASN A 44 -0.21 11.59 -17.94
N PRO A 45 0.64 12.33 -17.20
CA PRO A 45 1.50 11.76 -16.17
C PRO A 45 0.65 11.19 -15.03
N ILE A 46 1.01 10.00 -14.55
CA ILE A 46 0.26 9.31 -13.48
C ILE A 46 0.88 9.70 -12.13
N PRO A 47 0.14 10.32 -11.18
CA PRO A 47 0.64 10.58 -9.84
C PRO A 47 1.11 9.30 -9.17
N MET A 48 2.25 9.36 -8.48
CA MET A 48 2.90 8.20 -7.88
C MET A 48 3.62 8.58 -6.59
N ALA A 49 3.46 7.78 -5.55
CA ALA A 49 4.20 7.90 -4.31
C ALA A 49 4.68 6.50 -3.91
N GLY A 50 5.80 6.40 -3.20
CA GLY A 50 6.33 5.08 -2.84
C GLY A 50 7.17 5.10 -1.58
N VAL A 51 7.23 3.94 -0.94
CA VAL A 51 7.97 3.69 0.29
C VAL A 51 8.87 2.46 0.12
N PRO A 52 10.06 2.41 0.75
CA PRO A 52 10.94 1.24 0.67
C PRO A 52 10.26 0.00 1.26
N TYR A 53 10.43 -1.17 0.63
CA TYR A 53 9.78 -2.41 1.07
C TYR A 53 10.17 -2.78 2.51
N HIS A 54 11.43 -2.56 2.89
CA HIS A 54 11.95 -2.95 4.19
C HIS A 54 11.42 -2.09 5.34
N SER A 55 10.90 -0.89 5.05
CA SER A 55 10.32 0.02 6.05
C SER A 55 8.82 0.22 5.87
N VAL A 56 8.17 -0.54 4.97
CA VAL A 56 6.74 -0.38 4.64
C VAL A 56 5.84 -0.46 5.87
N GLN A 57 6.18 -1.30 6.85
CA GLN A 57 5.36 -1.54 8.04
C GLN A 57 5.06 -0.22 8.79
N GLN A 58 6.07 0.62 9.01
CA GLN A 58 5.90 1.89 9.71
C GLN A 58 4.92 2.82 9.00
N TYR A 59 4.91 2.82 7.67
CA TYR A 59 3.97 3.62 6.88
C TYR A 59 2.57 3.04 6.90
N ILE A 60 2.45 1.71 6.89
CA ILE A 60 1.16 1.02 7.03
C ILE A 60 0.55 1.38 8.38
N ASP A 61 1.33 1.34 9.46
CA ASP A 61 0.86 1.64 10.81
C ASP A 61 0.27 3.05 10.89
N VAL A 62 0.94 4.05 10.30
CA VAL A 62 0.42 5.43 10.22
C VAL A 62 -0.91 5.49 9.47
N LEU A 63 -1.04 4.80 8.32
CA LEU A 63 -2.31 4.78 7.56
C LEU A 63 -3.43 4.11 8.37
N ILE A 64 -3.11 3.03 9.07
CA ILE A 64 -4.05 2.29 9.91
C ILE A 64 -4.50 3.12 11.12
N GLU A 65 -3.58 3.79 11.80
CA GLU A 65 -3.87 4.68 12.93
C GLU A 65 -4.73 5.87 12.50
N ALA A 66 -4.52 6.36 11.28
CA ALA A 66 -5.39 7.36 10.65
C ALA A 66 -6.76 6.80 10.19
N GLY A 67 -7.03 5.51 10.40
CA GLY A 67 -8.32 4.87 10.16
C GLY A 67 -8.51 4.32 8.74
N TYR A 68 -7.46 4.29 7.92
CA TYR A 68 -7.54 3.79 6.56
C TYR A 68 -7.31 2.28 6.47
N LYS A 69 -7.84 1.64 5.43
CA LYS A 69 -7.51 0.27 5.08
C LYS A 69 -6.33 0.26 4.12
N VAL A 70 -5.52 -0.79 4.18
CA VAL A 70 -4.35 -0.96 3.30
C VAL A 70 -4.38 -2.34 2.67
N ALA A 71 -4.25 -2.41 1.35
CA ALA A 71 -4.13 -3.65 0.60
C ALA A 71 -2.71 -3.76 0.02
N ILE A 72 -2.06 -4.91 0.23
CA ILE A 72 -0.72 -5.20 -0.25
C ILE A 72 -0.83 -6.12 -1.47
N ALA A 73 -0.38 -5.62 -2.62
CA ALA A 73 -0.27 -6.40 -3.85
C ALA A 73 1.19 -6.81 -4.08
N GLU A 74 1.44 -8.11 -4.02
CA GLU A 74 2.77 -8.69 -4.20
C GLU A 74 3.01 -9.13 -5.64
N GLN A 75 4.29 -9.21 -5.99
CA GLN A 75 4.73 -9.74 -7.27
C GLN A 75 4.82 -11.26 -7.19
N MET A 76 3.94 -11.97 -7.90
CA MET A 76 3.80 -13.42 -7.76
C MET A 76 4.84 -14.22 -8.56
N GLU A 77 5.56 -13.57 -9.48
CA GLU A 77 6.55 -14.22 -10.34
C GLU A 77 7.88 -13.46 -10.30
N ASP A 78 8.98 -14.21 -10.43
CA ASP A 78 10.32 -13.63 -10.60
C ASP A 78 10.36 -12.81 -11.90
N PRO A 79 10.67 -11.49 -11.84
CA PRO A 79 10.67 -10.64 -13.03
C PRO A 79 11.68 -11.10 -14.09
N LYS A 80 12.68 -11.90 -13.71
CA LYS A 80 13.66 -12.48 -14.63
C LYS A 80 13.11 -13.67 -15.41
N LYS A 81 12.05 -14.31 -14.93
CA LYS A 81 11.41 -15.49 -15.54
C LYS A 81 10.08 -15.16 -16.23
N ALA A 82 9.49 -14.01 -15.90
CA ALA A 82 8.22 -13.58 -16.46
C ALA A 82 8.39 -13.09 -17.91
N VAL A 83 7.55 -13.60 -18.81
CA VAL A 83 7.43 -13.09 -20.18
C VAL A 83 6.23 -12.15 -20.23
N GLY A 84 6.49 -10.84 -20.25
CA GLY A 84 5.44 -9.82 -20.29
C GLY A 84 5.18 -9.14 -18.94
N VAL A 85 3.95 -8.68 -18.69
CA VAL A 85 3.58 -7.99 -17.45
C VAL A 85 3.47 -9.01 -16.31
N VAL A 86 4.31 -8.84 -15.28
CA VAL A 86 4.32 -9.74 -14.13
C VAL A 86 2.95 -9.80 -13.45
N LYS A 87 2.47 -11.02 -13.16
CA LYS A 87 1.22 -11.23 -12.42
C LYS A 87 1.34 -10.70 -11.00
N ARG A 88 0.34 -9.92 -10.57
CA ARG A 88 0.27 -9.31 -9.25
C ARG A 88 -1.06 -9.67 -8.62
N GLU A 89 -1.01 -10.06 -7.35
CA GLU A 89 -2.20 -10.44 -6.58
C GLU A 89 -2.16 -9.74 -5.22
N VAL A 90 -3.33 -9.36 -4.71
CA VAL A 90 -3.45 -8.83 -3.35
C VAL A 90 -3.30 -10.00 -2.40
N VAL A 91 -2.22 -10.00 -1.62
CA VAL A 91 -1.90 -11.08 -0.68
C VAL A 91 -2.43 -10.80 0.72
N GLN A 92 -2.65 -9.53 1.06
CA GLN A 92 -3.04 -9.13 2.40
C GLN A 92 -3.85 -7.84 2.36
N VAL A 93 -4.89 -7.79 3.19
CA VAL A 93 -5.64 -6.57 3.48
C VAL A 93 -5.58 -6.32 4.98
N ILE A 94 -5.05 -5.17 5.35
CA ILE A 94 -4.84 -4.73 6.72
C ILE A 94 -5.89 -3.66 7.00
N THR A 95 -6.65 -3.87 8.07
CA THR A 95 -7.70 -2.94 8.50
C THR A 95 -7.51 -2.63 9.98
N PRO A 96 -7.98 -1.47 10.50
CA PRO A 96 -7.80 -1.12 11.91
C PRO A 96 -8.21 -2.23 12.89
N GLY A 97 -9.33 -2.92 12.61
CA GLY A 97 -9.84 -4.02 13.43
C GLY A 97 -9.16 -5.38 13.24
N THR A 98 -8.26 -5.51 12.25
CA THR A 98 -7.54 -6.76 11.92
C THR A 98 -6.03 -6.63 12.01
N VAL A 99 -5.53 -5.51 12.51
CA VAL A 99 -4.09 -5.29 12.70
C VAL A 99 -3.58 -6.18 13.82
N VAL A 100 -2.73 -7.13 13.44
CA VAL A 100 -1.96 -7.99 14.34
C VAL A 100 -0.55 -7.43 14.37
N ASP A 101 -0.32 -6.43 15.22
CA ASP A 101 0.96 -5.76 15.33
C ASP A 101 1.71 -6.29 16.56
N SER A 102 2.92 -6.83 16.35
CA SER A 102 3.82 -7.24 17.42
C SER A 102 4.41 -6.06 18.21
N SER A 103 4.27 -4.83 17.71
CA SER A 103 4.79 -3.60 18.33
C SER A 103 3.75 -2.87 19.19
N LYS A 104 2.45 -3.21 19.06
CA LYS A 104 1.43 -2.69 19.97
C LYS A 104 1.59 -3.34 21.35
N PRO A 105 1.62 -2.55 22.43
CA PRO A 105 1.66 -3.11 23.77
C PRO A 105 0.44 -3.99 24.02
N ASP A 106 0.65 -5.20 24.53
CA ASP A 106 -0.34 -6.26 24.86
C ASP A 106 -1.57 -5.78 25.67
N SER A 107 -1.57 -4.54 26.17
CA SER A 107 -2.61 -4.02 27.06
C SER A 107 -3.78 -3.32 26.36
N GLN A 108 -3.79 -3.19 25.03
CA GLN A 108 -4.91 -2.59 24.29
C GLN A 108 -5.67 -3.63 23.47
N ASN A 109 -6.96 -3.80 23.75
CA ASN A 109 -7.81 -4.73 23.03
C ASN A 109 -8.15 -4.20 21.62
N ASN A 110 -8.01 -5.04 20.59
CA ASN A 110 -8.49 -4.79 19.23
C ASN A 110 -9.72 -5.66 18.94
N PHE A 111 -10.87 -5.06 18.63
CA PHE A 111 -12.14 -5.78 18.44
C PHE A 111 -12.66 -5.64 17.01
N LEU A 112 -13.07 -6.77 16.42
CA LEU A 112 -13.84 -6.81 15.19
C LEU A 112 -15.30 -7.11 15.54
N VAL A 113 -16.23 -6.29 15.03
CA VAL A 113 -17.67 -6.43 15.30
C VAL A 113 -18.43 -6.53 13.98
N ALA A 114 -19.39 -7.43 13.93
CA ALA A 114 -20.40 -7.53 12.87
C ALA A 114 -21.79 -7.50 13.53
N LEU A 115 -22.72 -6.73 12.96
CA LEU A 115 -24.10 -6.57 13.42
C LEU A 115 -25.07 -7.11 12.37
#